data_AF-A0A845Z648-F1
#
_entry.id   AF-A0A845Z648-F1
#
_cell.length_a   1.000
_cell.length_b   1.000
_cell.length_c   1.000
_cell.angle_alpha   90.00
_cell.angle_beta   90.00
_cell.angle_gamma   90.00
#
_symmetry.space_group_name_H-M   'P 1'
#
loop_
_entity.id
_entity.type
_entity.pdbx_description
1 polymer ?
#
loop_
_entity_poly.entity_id
_entity_poly.type
_entity_poly.pdbx_seq_one_letter_code
_entity_poly.pdbx_strand_id
1 'polypeptide(L)' 'MTKNAGKAVFPKEFKPENSLSQSIIALDPGVCSFLTGFDGEKFIDIGNGDITRIFRLAQHIDRLISKKLR' A
#
# COMPACT_ATOMS: atom_id res chain seq x y z
N MET A 1 -31.50 3.29 27.04
CA MET A 1 -31.13 4.37 26.10
C MET A 1 -29.65 4.26 25.76
N THR A 2 -29.29 3.47 24.75
CA THR A 2 -27.91 3.36 24.27
C THR A 2 -27.63 4.48 23.28
N LYS A 3 -26.73 5.40 23.63
CA LYS A 3 -26.28 6.48 22.74
C LYS A 3 -25.46 5.87 21.60
N ASN A 4 -26.03 5.78 20.41
CA ASN A 4 -25.28 5.68 19.16
C ASN A 4 -24.59 7.04 18.93
N ALA A 5 -23.35 7.17 19.38
CA ALA A 5 -22.49 8.29 18.99
C ALA A 5 -21.86 7.95 17.63
N GLY A 6 -22.37 8.56 16.56
CA GLY A 6 -21.74 8.47 15.24
C GLY A 6 -20.33 9.07 15.30
N LYS A 7 -19.32 8.33 14.82
CA LYS A 7 -17.96 8.86 14.66
C LYS A 7 -17.86 9.53 13.29
N ALA A 8 -17.63 10.83 13.27
CA ALA A 8 -17.27 11.55 12.05
C ALA A 8 -15.75 11.52 11.88
N VAL A 9 -15.28 11.18 10.68
CA VAL A 9 -13.87 11.25 10.29
C VAL A 9 -13.75 12.39 9.30
N PHE A 10 -13.03 13.44 9.68
CA PHE A 10 -12.77 14.58 8.82
C PHE A 10 -11.37 14.45 8.20
N PRO A 11 -11.21 14.69 6.89
CA PRO A 11 -9.89 14.73 6.28
C PRO A 11 -9.09 15.88 6.89
N LYS A 12 -7.84 15.60 7.29
CA LYS A 12 -6.89 16.63 7.71
C LYS A 12 -6.17 17.13 6.47
N GLU A 13 -6.11 18.45 6.31
CA GLU A 13 -5.29 19.04 5.25
C GLU A 13 -3.83 18.60 5.40
N PHE A 14 -3.26 18.08 4.31
CA PHE A 14 -1.85 17.74 4.20
C PHE A 14 -1.16 18.83 3.38
N LYS A 15 -0.20 19.53 4.00
CA LYS A 15 0.65 20.50 3.30
C LYS A 15 1.92 19.76 2.86
N PRO A 16 2.13 19.54 1.55
CA PRO A 16 3.35 18.91 1.09
C PRO A 16 4.54 19.84 1.35
N GLU A 17 5.60 19.31 1.96
CA GLU A 17 6.90 19.96 1.96
C GLU A 17 7.62 19.58 0.68
N ASN A 18 8.03 20.59 -0.10
CA ASN A 18 8.84 20.36 -1.28
C ASN A 18 10.28 20.07 -0.83
N SER A 19 10.77 18.88 -1.18
CA SER A 19 12.19 18.59 -1.12
C SER A 19 12.91 19.39 -2.22
N LEU A 20 13.99 20.08 -1.88
CA LEU A 20 14.91 20.70 -2.85
C LEU A 20 15.81 19.67 -3.56
N SER A 21 15.81 18.41 -3.12
CA SER A 21 16.61 17.35 -3.76
C SER A 21 15.87 16.82 -4.99
N GLN A 22 16.44 17.04 -6.17
CA GLN A 22 16.00 16.43 -7.43
C GLN A 22 16.51 14.99 -7.52
N SER A 23 16.07 14.12 -6.59
CA SER A 23 16.32 12.69 -6.71
C SER A 23 15.28 12.09 -7.66
N ILE A 24 15.77 11.57 -8.79
CA ILE A 24 14.94 10.83 -9.75
C ILE A 24 15.10 9.35 -9.40
N ILE A 25 13.98 8.67 -9.13
CA ILE A 25 13.97 7.24 -8.87
C ILE A 25 13.18 6.56 -9.98
N ALA A 26 13.82 5.64 -10.70
CA ALA A 26 13.13 4.77 -11.64
C ALA A 26 12.33 3.74 -10.84
N LEU A 27 11.02 3.65 -11.07
CA LEU A 27 10.12 2.74 -10.37
C LEU A 27 9.65 1.63 -11.31
N ASP A 28 9.86 0.38 -10.91
CA ASP A 28 9.46 -0.82 -11.64
C ASP A 28 8.68 -1.78 -10.73
N PRO A 29 7.67 -2.50 -11.24
CA PRO A 29 7.10 -3.65 -10.53
C PRO A 29 8.13 -4.79 -10.47
N GLY A 30 9.01 -4.74 -9.47
CA GLY A 30 10.13 -5.68 -9.35
C GLY A 30 9.73 -7.15 -9.14
N VAL A 31 10.72 -8.04 -9.23
CA VAL A 31 10.51 -9.49 -9.11
C VAL A 31 10.24 -9.86 -7.65
N CYS A 32 8.99 -10.22 -7.34
CA CYS A 32 8.53 -10.53 -5.97
C CYS A 32 8.67 -9.37 -4.97
N SER A 33 8.72 -8.13 -5.47
CA SER A 33 8.56 -6.90 -4.69
C SER A 33 7.28 -6.19 -5.13
N PHE A 34 6.76 -5.30 -4.29
CA PHE A 34 5.64 -4.44 -4.64
C PHE A 34 6.09 -3.31 -5.58
N LEU A 35 7.27 -2.76 -5.29
CA LEU A 35 7.88 -1.68 -6.08
C LEU A 35 9.39 -1.75 -5.89
N THR A 36 10.15 -1.68 -6.98
CA THR A 36 11.60 -1.55 -6.95
C THR A 36 11.98 -0.19 -7.49
N GLY A 37 12.71 0.57 -6.68
CA GLY A 37 13.29 1.87 -7.02
C GLY A 37 14.78 1.75 -7.33
N PHE A 38 15.28 2.53 -8.29
CA PHE A 38 16.71 2.75 -8.50
C PHE A 38 17.00 4.25 -8.62
N ASP A 39 17.90 4.76 -7.79
CA ASP A 39 18.25 6.18 -7.71
C ASP A 39 19.57 6.54 -8.43
N GLY A 40 20.22 5.56 -9.06
CA GLY A 40 21.54 5.71 -9.70
C GLY A 40 22.69 5.08 -8.91
N GLU A 41 22.53 4.89 -7.59
CA GLU A 41 23.56 4.31 -6.72
C GLU A 41 23.11 3.00 -6.07
N LYS A 42 21.82 2.90 -5.71
CA LYS A 42 21.28 1.75 -4.98
C LYS A 42 19.87 1.37 -5.44
N PHE A 43 19.55 0.10 -5.21
CA PHE A 43 18.19 -0.41 -5.34
C PHE A 43 17.45 -0.29 -4.01
N ILE A 44 16.17 0.06 -4.09
CA ILE A 44 15.24 0.10 -2.95
C ILE A 44 14.05 -0.79 -3.30
N ASP A 45 13.87 -1.90 -2.59
CA ASP A 45 12.72 -2.78 -2.79
C ASP A 45 11.68 -2.57 -1.69
N ILE A 46 10.48 -2.18 -2.07
CA ILE A 46 9.31 -2.14 -1.21
C ILE A 46 8.60 -3.49 -1.33
N GLY A 47 8.38 -4.17 -0.20
CA GLY A 47 7.62 -5.43 -0.17
C GLY A 47 8.36 -6.66 -0.75
N ASN A 48 9.70 -6.62 -0.79
CA ASN A 48 10.54 -7.73 -1.22
C ASN A 48 10.20 -9.01 -0.43
N GLY A 49 9.88 -10.09 -1.14
CA GLY A 49 9.63 -11.42 -0.56
C GLY A 49 8.26 -11.60 0.10
N ASP A 50 7.55 -10.52 0.43
CA ASP A 50 6.28 -10.56 1.17
C ASP A 50 5.05 -10.22 0.32
N ILE A 51 5.20 -9.57 -0.84
CA ILE A 51 4.04 -9.17 -1.66
C ILE A 51 3.19 -10.37 -2.11
N THR A 52 3.84 -11.50 -2.43
CA THR A 52 3.15 -12.74 -2.80
C THR A 52 2.34 -13.30 -1.63
N ARG A 53 2.79 -13.12 -0.38
CA ARG A 53 2.02 -13.54 0.81
C ARG A 53 0.78 -12.67 1.00
N ILE A 54 0.91 -11.36 0.86
CA ILE A 54 -0.22 -10.41 0.92
C ILE A 54 -1.25 -10.74 -0.17
N PHE A 55 -0.79 -10.97 -1.41
CA PHE A 55 -1.66 -11.36 -2.52
C PHE A 55 -2.44 -12.66 -2.21
N ARG A 56 -1.76 -13.70 -1.70
CA ARG A 56 -2.39 -14.97 -1.34
C ARG A 56 -3.43 -14.80 -0.23
N LEU A 57 -3.15 -13.95 0.76
CA LEU A 57 -4.10 -13.65 1.84
C LEU A 57 -5.34 -12.92 1.29
N ALA A 58 -5.14 -11.87 0.49
CA ALA A 58 -6.23 -11.11 -0.13
C ALA A 58 -7.12 -12.02 -0.99
N GLN A 59 -6.50 -12.87 -1.83
CA GLN A 59 -7.22 -13.85 -2.64
C GLN A 59 -8.02 -14.85 -1.79
N HIS A 60 -7.46 -15.29 -0.65
CA HIS A 60 -8.16 -16.19 0.25
C HIS A 60 -9.41 -15.53 0.86
N ILE A 61 -9.27 -14.29 1.34
CA ILE A 61 -10.38 -13.51 1.90
C ILE A 61 -11.48 -13.27 0.87
N ASP A 62 -11.12 -12.89 -0.36
CA ASP A 62 -12.07 -12.66 -1.45
C ASP A 62 -12.88 -13.93 -1.80
N ARG A 63 -12.22 -15.09 -1.80
CA ARG A 63 -12.89 -16.39 -1.95
C ARG A 63 -13.85 -16.71 -0.80
N LEU A 64 -13.51 -16.36 0.44
CA LEU A 64 -14.40 -16.56 1.58
C LEU A 64 -15.63 -15.65 1.50
N ILE A 65 -15.44 -14.38 1.12
CA ILE A 65 -16.52 -13.41 0.97
C ILE A 65 -17.46 -13.83 -0.16
N SER A 66 -16.93 -14.18 -1.33
CA SER A 66 -17.74 -14.60 -2.49
C SER A 66 -18.55 -15.88 -2.23
N LYS A 67 -18.03 -16.82 -1.42
CA LYS A 67 -18.79 -18.00 -0.98
C LYS A 67 -19.92 -17.69 -0.02
N LYS A 68 -19.79 -16.64 0.80
CA LYS A 68 -20.84 -16.20 1.73
C LYS A 68 -21.95 -15.42 1.01
N LEU A 69 -21.63 -14.81 -0.13
CA LEU A 69 -22.56 -14.03 -0.95
C LEU A 69 -23.34 -14.87 -1.98
N ARG A 70 -23.12 -16.19 -2.03
CA ARG A 70 -23.93 -17.18 -2.76
C ARG A 70 -24.75 -18.00 -1.79
#